data_AF-A0A2I0WZ21-F1
#
_entry.id   AF-A0A2I0WZ21-F1
#
_cell.length_a   1.000
_cell.length_b   1.000
_cell.length_c   1.000
_cell.angle_alpha   90.00
_cell.angle_beta   90.00
_cell.angle_gamma   90.00
#
_symmetry.space_group_name_H-M   'P 1'
#
loop_
_entity.id
_entity.type
_entity.pdbx_description
1 polymer ?
#
loop_
_entity_poly.entity_id
_entity_poly.type
_entity_poly.pdbx_seq_one_letter_code
_entity_poly.pdbx_strand_id
1 'polypeptide(L)'
;MSLMIMKHSIPDTIRSAMPEEKNAEKFLSQIADRFVGSEKVETSTILSKLVSIRYKGKGNIREYIMKMSNLVTRLRALNLELSDDILVHLVLISLPAQFSPFKISYNTQKEK
;
A
#
# COMPACT_ATOMS: atom_id res chain seq x y z
N MET A 1 10.34 -5.55 -36.61
CA MET A 1 9.61 -4.29 -36.39
C MET A 1 9.11 -4.13 -34.95
N SER A 2 8.48 -5.14 -34.34
CA SER A 2 7.86 -5.03 -33.01
C SER A 2 8.80 -4.52 -31.91
N LEU A 3 10.05 -5.00 -31.85
CA LEU A 3 11.03 -4.56 -30.86
C LEU A 3 11.40 -3.07 -30.98
N MET A 4 11.52 -2.54 -32.19
CA MET A 4 11.80 -1.11 -32.40
C MET A 4 10.66 -0.24 -31.88
N ILE A 5 9.42 -0.65 -32.12
CA ILE A 5 8.23 0.04 -31.62
C ILE A 5 8.24 0.01 -30.09
N MET A 6 8.43 -1.17 -29.48
CA MET A 6 8.52 -1.31 -28.01
C MET A 6 9.62 -0.44 -27.40
N LYS A 7 10.84 -0.45 -27.98
CA LYS A 7 11.98 0.36 -27.50
C LYS A 7 11.76 1.87 -27.69
N HIS A 8 10.92 2.28 -28.64
CA HIS A 8 10.59 3.69 -28.87
C HIS A 8 9.48 4.20 -27.94
N SER A 9 8.56 3.31 -27.52
CA SER A 9 7.49 3.64 -26.57
C SER A 9 7.95 3.76 -25.11
N ILE A 10 9.17 3.34 -24.80
CA ILE A 10 9.73 3.34 -23.45
C ILE A 10 10.68 4.54 -23.29
N PRO A 11 10.58 5.32 -22.19
CA PRO A 11 11.50 6.42 -21.91
C PRO A 11 12.97 5.98 -21.88
N ASP A 12 13.85 6.83 -22.42
CA ASP A 12 15.29 6.56 -22.53
C ASP A 12 15.96 6.24 -21.19
N THR A 13 15.49 6.83 -20.09
CA THR A 13 15.98 6.57 -18.72
C THR A 13 15.71 5.15 -18.25
N ILE A 14 14.60 4.55 -18.67
CA ILE A 14 14.24 3.17 -18.36
C ILE A 14 14.97 2.24 -19.34
N ARG A 15 15.00 2.60 -20.62
CA ARG A 15 15.64 1.82 -21.67
C ARG A 15 17.14 1.65 -21.43
N SER A 16 17.84 2.71 -21.01
CA SER A 16 19.29 2.67 -20.75
C SER A 16 19.67 1.79 -19.56
N ALA A 17 18.74 1.55 -18.63
CA ALA A 17 18.97 0.64 -17.51
C ALA A 17 18.87 -0.84 -17.94
N MET A 18 18.25 -1.15 -19.08
CA MET A 18 18.00 -2.51 -19.54
C MET A 18 19.16 -3.04 -20.41
N PRO A 19 19.47 -4.35 -20.34
CA PRO A 19 20.42 -4.97 -21.26
C PRO A 19 19.93 -4.89 -22.70
N GLU A 20 20.86 -4.84 -23.65
CA GLU A 20 20.49 -4.92 -25.07
C GLU A 20 19.91 -6.29 -25.41
N GLU A 21 18.67 -6.30 -25.91
CA GLU A 21 17.98 -7.51 -26.37
C GLU A 21 17.54 -7.33 -27.84
N LYS A 22 17.61 -8.44 -28.60
CA LYS A 22 17.29 -8.51 -30.04
C LYS A 22 15.96 -9.22 -30.30
N ASN A 23 15.46 -9.99 -29.34
CA ASN A 23 14.18 -10.67 -29.40
C ASN A 23 13.09 -9.88 -28.66
N ALA A 24 11.95 -9.64 -29.32
CA ALA A 24 10.86 -8.84 -28.75
C ALA A 24 10.19 -9.49 -27.53
N GLU A 25 10.06 -10.82 -27.53
CA GLU A 25 9.47 -11.58 -26.42
C GLU A 25 10.38 -11.52 -25.18
N LYS A 26 11.68 -11.77 -25.36
CA LYS A 26 12.67 -11.63 -24.27
C LYS A 26 12.73 -10.21 -23.72
N PHE A 27 12.61 -9.20 -24.58
CA PHE A 27 12.58 -7.80 -24.15
C PHE A 27 11.35 -7.53 -23.28
N LEU A 28 10.18 -8.04 -23.67
CA LEU A 28 8.95 -7.98 -22.88
C LEU A 28 9.09 -8.68 -21.52
N SER A 29 9.69 -9.88 -21.48
CA SER A 29 9.97 -10.58 -20.23
C SER A 29 10.92 -9.79 -19.32
N GLN A 30 11.98 -9.17 -19.87
CA GLN A 30 12.89 -8.33 -19.09
C GLN A 30 12.21 -7.09 -18.51
N ILE A 31 11.26 -6.49 -19.23
CA ILE A 31 10.41 -5.41 -18.69
C ILE A 31 9.58 -5.99 -17.55
N ALA A 32 8.84 -7.06 -17.80
CA ALA A 32 8.00 -7.67 -16.77
C ALA A 32 8.80 -7.96 -15.50
N ASP A 33 9.96 -8.60 -15.60
CA ASP A 33 10.85 -8.95 -14.47
C ASP A 33 11.35 -7.71 -13.70
N ARG A 34 11.72 -6.63 -14.39
CA ARG A 34 12.21 -5.41 -13.74
C ARG A 34 11.10 -4.55 -13.13
N PHE A 35 9.89 -4.68 -13.66
CA PHE A 35 8.71 -3.97 -13.19
C PHE A 35 7.79 -4.86 -12.35
N VAL A 36 8.21 -6.08 -12.00
CA VAL A 36 7.61 -6.83 -10.90
C VAL A 36 7.73 -5.92 -9.68
N GLY A 37 6.57 -5.45 -9.20
CA GLY A 37 6.51 -4.61 -8.01
C GLY A 37 7.24 -5.32 -6.89
N SER A 38 8.33 -4.74 -6.39
CA SER A 38 9.02 -5.36 -5.26
C SER A 38 8.08 -5.38 -4.06
N GLU A 39 8.09 -6.48 -3.30
CA GLU A 39 7.34 -6.57 -2.03
C GLU A 39 7.58 -5.33 -1.16
N LYS A 40 8.82 -4.83 -1.12
CA LYS A 40 9.18 -3.59 -0.42
C LYS A 40 8.41 -2.36 -0.88
N VAL A 41 8.22 -2.18 -2.19
CA VAL A 41 7.43 -1.07 -2.75
C VAL A 41 5.96 -1.24 -2.42
N GLU A 42 5.43 -2.45 -2.50
CA GLU A 42 4.04 -2.72 -2.11
C GLU A 42 3.83 -2.45 -0.61
N THR A 43 4.71 -2.98 0.25
CA THR A 43 4.70 -2.73 1.70
C THR A 43 4.72 -1.24 2.00
N SER A 44 5.63 -0.47 1.38
CA SER A 44 5.73 0.98 1.57
C SER A 44 4.45 1.70 1.13
N THR A 45 3.86 1.28 0.00
CA THR A 45 2.61 1.84 -0.52
C THR A 45 1.44 1.58 0.43
N ILE A 46 1.31 0.35 0.94
CA ILE A 46 0.24 -0.02 1.88
C ILE A 46 0.43 0.72 3.20
N LEU A 47 1.65 0.79 3.75
CA LEU A 47 1.95 1.56 4.96
C LEU A 47 1.60 3.03 4.81
N SER A 48 2.04 3.66 3.71
CA SER A 48 1.71 5.06 3.40
C SER A 48 0.19 5.29 3.37
N LYS A 49 -0.57 4.38 2.74
CA LYS A 49 -2.02 4.43 2.73
C LYS A 49 -2.63 4.25 4.13
N LEU A 50 -2.11 3.32 4.92
CA LEU A 50 -2.59 3.03 6.27
C LEU A 50 -2.41 4.23 7.21
N VAL A 51 -1.27 4.93 7.16
CA VAL A 51 -1.00 6.08 8.02
C VAL A 51 -1.65 7.38 7.53
N SER A 52 -1.95 7.49 6.23
CA SER A 52 -2.56 8.69 5.64
C SER A 52 -4.08 8.67 5.60
N ILE A 53 -4.71 7.49 5.59
CA ILE A 53 -6.17 7.40 5.51
C ILE A 53 -6.82 8.05 6.74
N ARG A 54 -7.86 8.86 6.51
CA ARG A 54 -8.63 9.53 7.55
C ARG A 54 -10.11 9.25 7.35
N TYR A 55 -10.83 9.06 8.45
CA TYR A 55 -12.28 8.94 8.39
C TYR A 55 -12.89 10.33 8.16
N LYS A 56 -13.71 10.49 7.12
CA LYS A 56 -14.29 11.80 6.74
C LYS A 56 -15.56 12.16 7.53
N GLY A 57 -15.94 11.36 8.53
CA GLY A 57 -17.17 11.59 9.29
C GLY A 57 -18.47 11.24 8.54
N LYS A 58 -18.37 10.78 7.28
CA LYS A 58 -19.49 10.41 6.41
C LYS A 58 -19.42 8.93 6.07
N GLY A 59 -20.55 8.24 6.14
CA GLY A 59 -20.67 6.80 5.85
C GLY A 59 -20.60 5.93 7.09
N ASN A 60 -20.31 4.65 6.91
CA ASN A 60 -20.28 3.66 7.96
C ASN A 60 -18.88 3.50 8.56
N ILE A 61 -18.75 3.75 9.87
CA ILE A 61 -17.48 3.60 10.59
C ILE A 61 -16.97 2.14 10.59
N ARG A 62 -17.87 1.16 10.57
CA ARG A 62 -17.51 -0.27 10.50
C ARG A 62 -16.81 -0.60 9.19
N GLU A 63 -17.32 -0.07 8.08
CA GLU A 63 -16.68 -0.24 6.76
C GLU A 63 -15.31 0.43 6.72
N TYR A 64 -15.16 1.57 7.38
CA TYR A 64 -13.87 2.24 7.51
C TYR A 64 -12.85 1.38 8.27
N ILE A 65 -13.25 0.81 9.42
CA ILE A 65 -12.40 -0.09 10.21
C ILE A 65 -12.05 -1.35 9.41
N MET A 66 -13.02 -1.95 8.71
CA MET A 66 -12.76 -3.09 7.82
C MET A 66 -11.74 -2.76 6.72
N LYS A 67 -11.80 -1.55 6.15
CA LYS A 67 -10.80 -1.10 5.17
C LYS A 67 -9.40 -1.01 5.78
N MET A 68 -9.25 -0.47 6.99
CA MET A 68 -7.93 -0.44 7.66
C MET A 68 -7.44 -1.85 8.02
N SER A 69 -8.32 -2.70 8.53
CA SER A 69 -8.00 -4.11 8.85
C SER A 69 -7.54 -4.87 7.61
N ASN A 70 -8.19 -4.68 6.46
CA ASN A 70 -7.77 -5.29 5.19
C ASN A 70 -6.36 -4.86 4.78
N LEU A 71 -5.97 -3.60 4.99
CA LEU A 71 -4.61 -3.14 4.73
C LEU A 71 -3.60 -3.85 5.63
N VAL A 72 -3.90 -4.05 6.92
CA VAL A 72 -3.05 -4.80 7.84
C VAL A 72 -2.94 -6.28 7.44
N THR A 73 -4.04 -6.91 7.03
CA THR A 73 -4.01 -8.30 6.52
C THR A 73 -3.11 -8.43 5.30
N ARG A 74 -3.11 -7.44 4.40
CA ARG A 74 -2.21 -7.42 3.24
C ARG A 74 -0.75 -7.24 3.64
N LEU A 75 -0.45 -6.40 4.63
CA LEU A 75 0.90 -6.27 5.18
C LEU A 75 1.39 -7.58 5.78
N ARG A 76 0.52 -8.32 6.49
CA ARG A 76 0.83 -9.65 7.02
C ARG A 76 1.18 -10.64 5.91
N ALA A 77 0.47 -10.61 4.78
CA ALA A 77 0.79 -11.44 3.62
C ALA A 77 2.17 -11.11 2.98
N LEU A 78 2.70 -9.91 3.25
CA LEU A 78 4.03 -9.44 2.84
C LEU A 78 5.07 -9.58 3.96
N ASN A 79 4.83 -10.45 4.95
CA ASN A 79 5.69 -10.68 6.12
C ASN A 79 5.92 -9.45 7.01
N LEU A 80 5.04 -8.44 6.96
CA LEU A 80 5.04 -7.31 7.89
C LEU A 80 3.84 -7.40 8.85
N GLU A 81 4.09 -7.88 10.06
CA GLU A 81 3.06 -7.97 11.09
C GLU A 81 2.94 -6.67 11.89
N LEU A 82 1.69 -6.22 12.05
CA LEU A 82 1.32 -5.14 12.96
C LEU A 82 0.45 -5.74 14.05
N SER A 83 0.69 -5.34 15.31
CA SER A 83 -0.15 -5.76 16.42
C SER A 83 -1.56 -5.16 16.28
N ASP A 84 -2.54 -5.88 16.82
CA ASP A 84 -3.92 -5.39 16.87
C ASP A 84 -4.03 -4.09 17.66
N ASP A 85 -3.19 -3.92 18.69
CA ASP A 85 -3.07 -2.70 19.48
C ASP A 85 -2.68 -1.48 18.61
N ILE A 86 -1.66 -1.63 17.75
CA ILE A 86 -1.26 -0.59 16.80
C ILE A 86 -2.40 -0.27 15.83
N LEU A 87 -3.13 -1.28 15.34
CA LEU A 87 -4.28 -1.06 14.47
C LEU A 87 -5.37 -0.25 15.17
N VAL A 88 -5.69 -0.56 16.43
CA VAL A 88 -6.67 0.20 17.21
C VAL A 88 -6.23 1.66 17.37
N HIS A 89 -4.98 1.90 17.74
CA HIS A 89 -4.43 3.26 17.84
C HIS A 89 -4.46 4.00 16.51
N LEU A 90 -4.11 3.35 15.39
CA LEU A 90 -4.18 3.92 14.04
C LEU A 90 -5.61 4.31 13.66
N VAL A 91 -6.59 3.46 13.99
CA VAL A 91 -8.02 3.80 13.81
C VAL A 91 -8.35 5.04 14.63
N LEU A 92 -8.02 5.08 15.93
CA LEU A 92 -8.38 6.19 16.80
C LEU A 92 -7.76 7.53 16.36
N ILE A 93 -6.49 7.57 15.97
CA ILE A 93 -5.86 8.82 15.51
C ILE A 93 -6.44 9.30 14.17
N SER A 94 -6.97 8.40 13.35
CA SER A 94 -7.55 8.72 12.05
C SER A 94 -8.96 9.33 12.10
N LEU A 95 -9.61 9.26 13.27
CA LEU A 95 -10.98 9.76 13.45
C LEU A 95 -11.01 11.29 13.64
N PRO A 96 -12.01 11.98 13.04
CA PRO A 96 -12.18 13.42 13.19
C PRO A 96 -12.60 13.79 14.62
N ALA A 97 -12.47 15.08 14.97
CA ALA A 97 -12.69 15.59 16.32
C ALA A 97 -14.10 15.30 16.88
N GLN A 98 -15.11 15.13 16.03
CA GLN A 98 -16.46 14.70 16.44
C GLN A 98 -16.49 13.34 17.17
N PHE A 99 -15.45 12.50 17.00
CA PHE A 99 -15.30 11.22 17.70
C PHE A 99 -14.41 11.33 18.96
N SER A 100 -14.11 12.53 19.46
CA SER A 100 -13.29 12.70 20.68
C SER A 100 -13.82 11.92 21.88
N PRO A 101 -15.15 11.84 22.15
CA PRO A 101 -15.67 11.01 23.24
C PRO A 101 -15.30 9.52 23.11
N PHE A 102 -15.22 9.00 21.88
CA PHE A 102 -14.82 7.61 21.62
C PHE A 102 -13.36 7.38 22.00
N LYS A 103 -12.47 8.33 21.67
CA LYS A 103 -11.04 8.26 22.04
C LYS A 103 -10.86 8.28 23.56
N ILE A 104 -11.60 9.16 24.26
CA ILE A 104 -11.54 9.27 25.73
C ILE A 104 -12.05 7.98 26.37
N SER A 105 -13.17 7.43 25.89
CA SER A 105 -13.74 6.17 26.39
C SER A 105 -12.73 5.02 26.26
N TYR A 106 -12.07 4.88 25.11
CA TYR A 106 -11.05 3.86 24.92
C TYR A 106 -9.86 4.04 25.87
N ASN A 107 -9.30 5.25 25.95
CA ASN A 107 -8.12 5.53 26.78
C ASN A 107 -8.39 5.38 28.31
N THR A 108 -9.65 5.44 28.73
CA THR A 108 -10.06 5.29 30.13
C THR A 108 -10.48 3.87 30.48
N GLN A 109 -10.56 2.96 29.50
CA GLN A 109 -10.67 1.53 29.79
C GLN A 109 -9.37 1.08 30.44
N LYS A 110 -9.47 0.49 31.64
CA LYS A 110 -8.32 -0.18 32.26
C LYS A 110 -7.87 -1.29 31.32
N GLU A 111 -6.56 -1.36 31.08
CA GLU A 111 -5.96 -2.53 30.44
C GLU A 111 -6.46 -3.79 31.16
N LYS A 112 -6.91 -4.76 30.37
CA LYS A 112 -7.51 -5.99 30.88
C LYS A 112 -6.46 -6.97 31.32
#